data_AF-A0A7J0E1E0-F1
#
_entry.id   AF-A0A7J0E1E0-F1
#
_cell.length_a   1.000
_cell.length_b   1.000
_cell.length_c   1.000
_cell.angle_alpha   90.00
_cell.angle_beta   90.00
_cell.angle_gamma   90.00
#
_symmetry.space_group_name_H-M   'P 1'
#
loop_
_entity.id
_entity.type
_entity.pdbx_description
1 polymer ?
#
loop_
_entity_poly.entity_id
_entity_poly.type
_entity_poly.pdbx_seq_one_letter_code
_entity_poly.pdbx_strand_id
1 'polypeptide(L)'
;MAAMRFTATLCVLLHIVVICNAGVTSSYVRKSEPSIDMPVGSFPPPTGNNAPEQVHINTRRPCGEGCDNFMGDTAVETPKCGHILGSRGQTQAQGPLSTITSYRYYNYSSGYIHHATIRNLKYDTRYFYELGTHHVTRRFSFTTPPKVGPDVPYTFGVMDSNQTLEHYVSNPKGQAVLFVGDLSYADNYPFHDNVKWDTWGRFVEKSTANQPWIWTAGNHELDFAPEIEEYEPFKPYLHRYHVPLQGIAKYFPTLDRVSNVKYNITDGLSAPVKDPSAPVYITIGDGGNIEGLANSFTQPQPSYSAYREASFGHAILEIKNRTHAYYTWHRNQDSEPVAADSTWFYNRFWYPMDETSSSTNMV
;
A
#
# COMPACT_ATOMS: atom_id res chain seq x y z
N MET A 1 23.02 -30.75 -53.68
CA MET A 1 22.12 -29.57 -53.63
C MET A 1 21.01 -29.67 -52.58
N ALA A 2 20.44 -30.85 -52.30
CA ALA A 2 19.37 -31.00 -51.29
C ALA A 2 19.85 -30.77 -49.84
N ALA A 3 21.03 -31.28 -49.46
CA ALA A 3 21.57 -31.13 -48.10
C ALA A 3 21.86 -29.66 -47.72
N MET A 4 22.34 -28.86 -48.68
CA MET A 4 22.67 -27.44 -48.48
C MET A 4 21.43 -26.57 -48.33
N ARG A 5 20.29 -26.98 -48.90
CA ARG A 5 19.00 -26.33 -48.70
C ARG A 5 18.44 -26.65 -47.32
N PHE A 6 18.62 -27.86 -46.82
CA PHE A 6 18.14 -28.26 -45.48
C PHE A 6 18.85 -27.50 -44.35
N THR A 7 20.18 -27.31 -44.47
CA THR A 7 20.97 -26.53 -43.51
C THR A 7 20.62 -25.04 -43.53
N ALA A 8 20.35 -24.47 -44.72
CA ALA A 8 19.94 -23.07 -44.83
C ALA A 8 18.57 -22.82 -44.21
N THR A 9 17.59 -23.72 -44.42
CA THR A 9 16.27 -23.61 -43.79
C THR A 9 16.33 -23.77 -42.27
N LEU A 10 17.18 -24.66 -41.76
CA LEU A 10 17.38 -24.83 -40.32
C LEU A 10 18.04 -23.61 -39.67
N CYS A 11 19.05 -23.01 -40.33
CA CYS A 11 19.67 -21.77 -39.85
C CYS A 11 18.70 -20.58 -39.89
N VAL A 12 17.82 -20.49 -40.89
CA VAL A 12 16.75 -19.46 -40.95
C VAL A 12 15.70 -19.68 -39.87
N LEU A 13 15.30 -20.93 -39.60
CA LEU A 13 14.39 -21.27 -38.49
C LEU A 13 15.02 -20.98 -37.12
N LEU A 14 16.33 -21.21 -36.95
CA LEU A 14 17.09 -20.86 -35.73
C LEU A 14 17.28 -19.35 -35.55
N HIS A 15 17.31 -18.55 -36.63
CA HIS A 15 17.37 -17.08 -36.56
C HIS A 15 15.98 -16.42 -36.40
N ILE A 16 14.89 -17.15 -36.69
CA ILE A 16 13.50 -16.69 -36.50
C ILE A 16 12.97 -17.02 -35.10
N VAL A 17 13.73 -17.74 -34.27
CA VAL A 17 13.52 -17.69 -32.82
C VAL A 17 14.05 -16.35 -32.31
N VAL A 18 13.36 -15.27 -32.66
CA VAL A 18 13.31 -14.11 -31.78
C VAL A 18 12.82 -14.70 -30.46
N ILE A 19 13.70 -14.73 -29.46
CA ILE A 19 13.32 -15.01 -28.08
C ILE A 19 12.43 -13.83 -27.69
N CYS A 20 11.17 -13.88 -28.11
CA CYS A 20 10.13 -13.09 -27.49
C CYS A 20 10.07 -13.65 -26.08
N ASN A 21 10.63 -12.90 -25.12
CA ASN A 21 10.28 -13.09 -23.72
C ASN A 21 8.78 -12.82 -23.62
N ALA A 22 7.99 -13.86 -23.83
CA ALA A 22 6.59 -13.84 -23.49
C ALA A 22 6.55 -13.67 -21.97
N GLY A 23 5.79 -12.70 -21.49
CA GLY A 23 5.54 -12.56 -20.06
C GLY A 23 5.02 -13.86 -19.46
N VAL A 24 5.16 -14.00 -18.15
CA VAL A 24 4.68 -15.14 -17.39
C VAL A 24 3.25 -14.86 -16.96
N THR A 25 2.30 -15.68 -17.42
CA THR A 25 1.00 -15.83 -16.76
C THR A 25 1.13 -17.03 -15.86
N SER A 26 0.98 -16.85 -14.55
CA SER A 26 1.10 -17.96 -13.61
C SER A 26 0.05 -19.04 -13.91
N SER A 27 0.46 -20.31 -13.87
CA SER A 27 -0.45 -21.45 -13.99
C SER A 27 -1.17 -21.77 -12.67
N TYR A 28 -0.83 -21.06 -11.58
CA TYR A 28 -1.49 -21.22 -10.30
C TYR A 28 -2.94 -20.73 -10.41
N VAL A 29 -3.87 -21.59 -10.00
CA VAL A 29 -5.29 -21.25 -9.91
C VAL A 29 -5.69 -21.43 -8.46
N ARG A 30 -5.96 -20.31 -7.78
CA ARG A 30 -6.52 -20.31 -6.43
C ARG A 30 -7.85 -21.06 -6.43
N LYS A 31 -8.14 -21.83 -5.37
CA LYS A 31 -9.51 -22.27 -5.09
C LYS A 31 -10.36 -21.02 -4.81
N SER A 32 -11.40 -20.81 -5.61
CA SER A 32 -12.29 -19.66 -5.47
C SER A 32 -13.02 -19.72 -4.12
N GLU A 33 -12.50 -19.02 -3.13
CA GLU A 33 -13.20 -18.77 -1.88
C GLU A 33 -13.67 -17.31 -1.86
N PRO A 34 -14.95 -17.07 -1.52
CA PRO A 34 -15.49 -15.73 -1.44
C PRO A 34 -14.72 -14.91 -0.39
N SER A 35 -14.44 -13.65 -0.70
CA SER A 35 -13.98 -12.70 0.31
C SER A 35 -15.16 -12.29 1.17
N ILE A 36 -15.40 -13.06 2.22
CA ILE A 36 -16.47 -12.77 3.18
C ILE A 36 -15.95 -11.69 4.12
N ASP A 37 -16.69 -10.59 4.22
CA ASP A 37 -16.35 -9.54 5.16
C ASP A 37 -16.50 -10.01 6.60
N MET A 38 -15.66 -9.47 7.48
CA MET A 38 -15.65 -9.86 8.88
C MET A 38 -16.91 -9.32 9.59
N PRO A 39 -17.55 -10.11 10.48
CA PRO A 39 -18.65 -9.62 11.30
C PRO A 39 -18.27 -8.35 12.09
N VAL A 40 -19.21 -7.43 12.27
CA VAL A 40 -18.97 -6.15 12.98
C VAL A 40 -18.41 -6.39 14.40
N GLY A 41 -18.83 -7.48 15.06
CA GLY A 41 -18.35 -7.86 16.39
C GLY A 41 -16.94 -8.44 16.44
N SER A 42 -16.27 -8.67 15.31
CA SER A 42 -14.91 -9.23 15.28
C SER A 42 -13.85 -8.26 15.81
N PHE A 43 -14.11 -6.95 15.72
CA PHE A 43 -13.24 -5.90 16.23
C PHE A 43 -14.05 -4.98 17.15
N PRO A 44 -14.32 -5.39 18.40
CA PRO A 44 -15.03 -4.56 19.35
C PRO A 44 -14.17 -3.37 19.80
N PRO A 45 -14.78 -2.26 20.26
CA PRO A 45 -14.05 -1.16 20.88
C PRO A 45 -13.20 -1.61 22.08
N PRO A 46 -12.07 -0.93 22.36
CA PRO A 46 -11.25 -1.21 23.53
C PRO A 46 -12.02 -0.95 24.82
N THR A 47 -11.69 -1.72 25.86
CA THR A 47 -12.35 -1.60 27.17
C THR A 47 -11.98 -0.30 27.88
N GLY A 48 -12.93 0.27 28.61
CA GLY A 48 -12.73 1.47 29.43
C GLY A 48 -13.52 2.66 28.90
N ASN A 49 -14.00 3.51 29.80
CA ASN A 49 -14.75 4.70 29.39
C ASN A 49 -13.86 5.64 28.57
N ASN A 50 -14.33 6.02 27.38
CA ASN A 50 -13.61 6.87 26.43
C ASN A 50 -12.19 6.36 26.08
N ALA A 51 -12.02 5.04 25.99
CA ALA A 51 -10.77 4.44 25.53
C ALA A 51 -10.49 4.87 24.07
N PRO A 52 -9.30 5.44 23.76
CA PRO A 52 -8.92 5.75 22.38
C PRO A 52 -8.95 4.49 21.51
N GLU A 53 -9.42 4.61 20.28
CA GLU A 53 -9.50 3.51 19.32
C GLU A 53 -9.14 3.97 17.91
N GLN A 54 -9.01 3.01 16.98
CA GLN A 54 -8.69 3.28 15.58
C GLN A 54 -7.37 4.07 15.43
N VAL A 55 -6.42 3.82 16.34
CA VAL A 55 -5.16 4.56 16.43
C VAL A 55 -4.33 4.31 15.18
N HIS A 56 -3.87 5.37 14.55
CA HIS A 56 -3.04 5.29 13.35
C HIS A 56 -2.00 6.41 13.33
N ILE A 57 -0.85 6.13 12.72
CA ILE A 57 0.19 7.11 12.47
C ILE A 57 0.50 7.18 10.98
N ASN A 58 0.94 8.35 10.54
CA ASN A 58 1.46 8.58 9.19
C ASN A 58 2.67 9.52 9.26
N THR A 59 3.57 9.42 8.31
CA THR A 59 4.73 10.32 8.21
C THR A 59 4.32 11.59 7.48
N ARG A 60 4.71 12.75 8.04
CA ARG A 60 4.66 14.03 7.34
C ARG A 60 6.06 14.34 6.80
N ARG A 61 6.13 15.14 5.71
CA ARG A 61 7.37 15.46 4.97
C ARG A 61 8.61 15.57 5.86
N PRO A 62 9.81 15.12 5.41
CA PRO A 62 11.06 15.42 6.09
C PRO A 62 11.22 16.95 6.22
N CYS A 63 11.33 17.46 7.44
CA CYS A 63 11.56 18.87 7.71
C CYS A 63 13.01 19.07 8.17
N GLY A 64 13.92 19.37 7.23
CA GLY A 64 15.28 19.82 7.56
C GLY A 64 16.05 18.88 8.50
N GLU A 65 16.21 19.27 9.77
CA GLU A 65 16.97 18.56 10.80
C GLU A 65 16.17 17.50 11.57
N GLY A 66 14.88 17.29 11.29
CA GLY A 66 14.02 16.34 12.02
C GLY A 66 12.92 15.67 11.18
N CYS A 67 12.32 14.63 11.77
CA CYS A 67 11.13 13.97 11.26
C CYS A 67 9.87 14.57 11.91
N ASP A 68 8.84 14.81 11.09
CA ASP A 68 7.50 15.11 11.56
C ASP A 68 6.62 13.88 11.37
N ASN A 69 5.92 13.47 12.43
CA ASN A 69 4.94 12.38 12.37
C ASN A 69 3.56 12.91 12.75
N PHE A 70 2.57 12.34 12.08
CA PHE A 70 1.15 12.57 12.31
C PHE A 70 0.57 11.37 13.06
N MET A 71 -0.34 11.66 13.98
CA MET A 71 -1.06 10.67 14.75
C MET A 71 -2.54 11.01 14.71
N GLY A 72 -3.37 10.01 14.47
CA GLY A 72 -4.81 10.11 14.56
C GLY A 72 -5.40 9.01 15.43
N ASP A 73 -6.48 9.32 16.13
CA ASP A 73 -7.27 8.40 16.95
C ASP A 73 -8.75 8.83 17.00
N THR A 74 -9.64 7.90 17.31
CA THR A 74 -11.08 8.18 17.52
C THR A 74 -11.44 7.91 18.97
N ALA A 75 -12.30 8.76 19.54
CA ALA A 75 -12.80 8.65 20.91
C ALA A 75 -14.30 8.99 20.98
N VAL A 76 -14.99 8.51 22.02
CA VAL A 76 -16.45 8.67 22.22
C VAL A 76 -16.81 10.05 22.77
N GLU A 77 -15.93 10.65 23.57
CA GLU A 77 -16.01 12.02 24.09
C GLU A 77 -14.69 12.75 23.78
N THR A 78 -14.57 14.06 23.99
CA THR A 78 -13.32 14.81 23.72
C THR A 78 -12.19 14.50 24.74
N PRO A 79 -11.16 13.68 24.43
CA PRO A 79 -9.99 13.52 25.28
C PRO A 79 -9.15 14.79 25.36
N LYS A 80 -8.51 14.96 26.52
CA LYS A 80 -7.37 15.87 26.69
C LYS A 80 -6.14 15.19 26.06
N CYS A 81 -5.49 15.90 25.14
CA CYS A 81 -4.35 15.55 24.30
C CYS A 81 -3.37 14.47 24.83
N GLY A 82 -2.93 13.56 23.97
CA GLY A 82 -1.96 12.49 24.30
C GLY A 82 -0.56 13.00 24.67
N HIS A 83 0.15 12.19 25.47
CA HIS A 83 1.52 12.48 25.92
C HIS A 83 2.51 11.61 25.15
N ILE A 84 3.59 12.21 24.64
CA ILE A 84 4.71 11.46 24.03
C ILE A 84 5.81 11.28 25.07
N LEU A 85 6.20 10.03 25.29
CA LEU A 85 7.31 9.64 26.12
C LEU A 85 8.54 9.46 25.22
N GLY A 86 9.55 10.31 25.38
CA GLY A 86 10.78 10.24 24.58
C GLY A 86 11.56 8.94 24.77
N SER A 87 12.58 8.72 23.94
CA SER A 87 13.38 7.49 23.84
C SER A 87 14.11 7.03 25.12
N ARG A 88 14.09 7.85 26.19
CA ARG A 88 14.62 7.54 27.54
C ARG A 88 13.69 7.97 28.68
N GLY A 89 12.37 8.05 28.44
CA GLY A 89 11.41 8.52 29.45
C GLY A 89 11.47 10.03 29.73
N GLN A 90 12.17 10.80 28.88
CA GLN A 90 12.11 12.25 28.92
C GLN A 90 10.88 12.72 28.14
N THR A 91 9.96 13.39 28.82
CA THR A 91 8.78 14.02 28.23
C THR A 91 9.20 15.22 27.39
N GLN A 92 8.93 15.21 26.09
CA GLN A 92 9.09 16.42 25.28
C GLN A 92 7.83 17.27 25.50
N ALA A 93 7.99 18.43 26.16
CA ALA A 93 6.90 19.21 26.75
C ALA A 93 6.11 20.11 25.77
N GLN A 94 6.35 20.01 24.46
CA GLN A 94 5.48 20.66 23.48
C GLN A 94 4.36 19.68 23.13
N GLY A 95 3.18 19.93 23.70
CA GLY A 95 1.95 19.25 23.30
C GLY A 95 1.76 19.40 21.78
N PRO A 96 1.38 18.32 21.07
CA PRO A 96 1.23 18.39 19.63
C PRO A 96 0.15 19.41 19.26
N LEU A 97 0.29 20.04 18.09
CA LEU A 97 -0.81 20.78 17.48
C LEU A 97 -1.91 19.76 17.18
N SER A 98 -2.98 19.80 17.97
CA SER A 98 -4.10 18.87 17.89
C SER A 98 -5.34 19.54 17.33
N THR A 99 -6.03 18.87 16.42
CA THR A 99 -7.35 19.24 15.91
C THR A 99 -8.32 18.11 16.21
N ILE A 100 -9.55 18.47 16.60
CA ILE A 100 -10.64 17.53 16.81
C ILE A 100 -11.68 17.80 15.73
N THR A 101 -12.12 16.76 15.05
CA THR A 101 -13.17 16.81 14.03
C THR A 101 -14.23 15.75 14.31
N SER A 102 -15.39 15.90 13.69
CA SER A 102 -16.42 14.87 13.59
C SER A 102 -17.24 15.14 12.34
N TYR A 103 -17.93 14.12 11.86
CA TYR A 103 -18.79 14.24 10.69
C TYR A 103 -20.06 13.41 10.83
N ARG A 104 -21.04 13.76 10.00
CA ARG A 104 -22.24 12.96 9.78
C ARG A 104 -22.23 12.47 8.35
N TYR A 105 -22.72 11.26 8.14
CA TYR A 105 -22.91 10.69 6.81
C TYR A 105 -24.26 10.00 6.79
N TYR A 106 -25.25 10.56 6.10
CA TYR A 106 -26.65 10.12 6.18
C TYR A 106 -27.14 10.00 7.64
N ASN A 107 -27.47 8.79 8.09
CA ASN A 107 -27.94 8.49 9.45
C ASN A 107 -26.80 8.17 10.44
N TYR A 108 -25.55 8.11 9.97
CA TYR A 108 -24.36 7.88 10.79
C TYR A 108 -23.83 9.19 11.38
N SER A 109 -23.32 9.11 12.61
CA SER A 109 -22.56 10.19 13.26
C SER A 109 -21.27 9.60 13.79
N SER A 110 -20.13 10.17 13.41
CA SER A 110 -18.83 9.70 13.87
C SER A 110 -18.63 9.96 15.37
N GLY A 111 -17.68 9.23 15.96
CA GLY A 111 -17.04 9.68 17.19
C GLY A 111 -16.25 10.98 16.97
N TYR A 112 -15.57 11.44 18.03
CA TYR A 112 -14.61 12.53 17.91
C TYR A 112 -13.31 11.97 17.33
N ILE A 113 -12.87 12.53 16.21
CA ILE A 113 -11.64 12.15 15.53
C ILE A 113 -10.58 13.18 15.90
N HIS A 114 -9.46 12.69 16.42
CA HIS A 114 -8.35 13.46 16.92
C HIS A 114 -7.20 13.33 15.95
N HIS A 115 -6.56 14.46 15.67
CA HIS A 115 -5.43 14.55 14.76
C HIS A 115 -4.36 15.40 15.42
N ALA A 116 -3.20 14.82 15.67
CA ALA A 116 -2.08 15.44 16.38
C ALA A 116 -0.81 15.38 15.53
N THR A 117 -0.17 16.54 15.33
CA THR A 117 1.14 16.60 14.67
C THR A 117 2.27 16.70 15.69
N ILE A 118 3.18 15.74 15.60
CA ILE A 118 4.41 15.64 16.39
C ILE A 118 5.58 16.09 15.51
N ARG A 119 6.37 17.05 15.98
CA ARG A 119 7.44 17.66 15.19
C ARG A 119 8.81 17.49 15.82
N ASN A 120 9.86 17.71 15.03
CA ASN A 120 11.25 17.75 15.48
C ASN A 120 11.69 16.46 16.19
N LEU A 121 11.20 15.31 15.70
CA LEU A 121 11.64 14.01 16.19
C LEU A 121 13.03 13.70 15.64
N LYS A 122 13.84 13.00 16.46
CA LYS A 122 15.14 12.49 16.02
C LYS A 122 14.92 11.37 15.01
N TYR A 123 15.73 11.33 13.97
CA TYR A 123 15.78 10.22 13.02
C TYR A 123 16.20 8.92 13.70
N ASP A 124 15.83 7.78 13.12
CA ASP A 124 16.22 6.42 13.54
C ASP A 124 16.08 6.19 15.06
N THR A 125 14.97 6.66 15.61
CA THR A 125 14.74 6.68 17.07
C THR A 125 13.36 6.12 17.37
N ARG A 126 13.32 5.17 18.31
CA ARG A 126 12.06 4.63 18.83
C ARG A 126 11.44 5.59 19.86
N TYR A 127 10.17 5.91 19.67
CA TYR A 127 9.35 6.73 20.55
C TYR A 127 8.21 5.91 21.12
N PHE A 128 7.86 6.18 22.37
CA PHE A 128 6.63 5.66 22.98
C PHE A 128 5.63 6.80 23.09
N TYR A 129 4.35 6.49 22.89
CA TYR A 129 3.30 7.48 23.03
C TYR A 129 2.10 6.88 23.73
N GLU A 130 1.38 7.74 24.45
CA GLU A 130 0.23 7.40 25.26
C GLU A 130 -0.96 8.27 24.86
N LEU A 131 -2.10 7.61 24.65
CA LEU A 131 -3.37 8.24 24.30
C LEU A 131 -4.39 7.99 25.40
N GLY A 132 -5.36 8.89 25.50
CA GLY A 132 -6.46 8.81 26.45
C GLY A 132 -6.24 9.69 27.68
N THR A 133 -6.99 9.41 28.74
CA THR A 133 -6.94 10.19 29.98
C THR A 133 -6.36 9.34 31.10
N HIS A 134 -6.04 9.95 32.25
CA HIS A 134 -5.49 9.23 33.41
C HIS A 134 -6.34 8.03 33.88
N HIS A 135 -7.63 7.98 33.53
CA HIS A 135 -8.51 6.85 33.87
C HIS A 135 -8.43 5.69 32.89
N VAL A 136 -8.15 5.97 31.60
CA VAL A 136 -8.00 4.96 30.54
C VAL A 136 -6.91 5.45 29.59
N THR A 137 -5.73 4.84 29.70
CA THR A 137 -4.57 5.17 28.87
C THR A 137 -4.15 3.96 28.05
N ARG A 138 -3.88 4.17 26.77
CA ARG A 138 -3.32 3.15 25.86
C ARG A 138 -1.94 3.59 25.39
N ARG A 139 -0.99 2.67 25.39
CA ARG A 139 0.42 2.94 25.05
C ARG A 139 0.83 2.18 23.80
N PHE A 140 1.59 2.87 22.95
CA PHE A 140 2.08 2.36 21.68
C PHE A 140 3.52 2.79 21.45
N SER A 141 4.13 2.37 20.34
CA SER A 141 5.46 2.84 19.95
C SER A 141 5.69 2.79 18.45
N PHE A 142 6.46 3.74 17.92
CA PHE A 142 6.92 3.73 16.54
C PHE A 142 8.41 4.08 16.47
N THR A 143 9.04 3.79 15.34
CA THR A 143 10.43 4.20 15.06
C THR A 143 10.42 5.20 13.91
N THR A 144 11.03 6.36 14.11
CA THR A 144 11.21 7.33 13.02
C THR A 144 12.13 6.78 11.94
N PRO A 145 11.94 7.15 10.66
CA PRO A 145 12.82 6.70 9.60
C PRO A 145 14.25 7.22 9.82
N PRO A 146 15.26 6.57 9.21
CA PRO A 146 16.61 7.12 9.15
C PRO A 146 16.63 8.45 8.40
N LYS A 147 17.67 9.25 8.65
CA LYS A 147 17.87 10.53 7.96
C LYS A 147 18.00 10.27 6.46
N VAL A 148 17.28 11.04 5.64
CA VAL A 148 17.30 10.90 4.18
C VAL A 148 18.73 10.98 3.65
N GLY A 149 19.09 10.03 2.78
CA GLY A 149 20.39 9.95 2.13
C GLY A 149 20.34 8.98 0.95
N PRO A 150 21.30 9.06 0.01
CA PRO A 150 21.25 8.29 -1.23
C PRO A 150 21.31 6.78 -1.00
N ASP A 151 22.10 6.32 -0.03
CA ASP A 151 22.34 4.90 0.23
C ASP A 151 21.62 4.37 1.47
N VAL A 152 20.59 5.07 1.93
CA VAL A 152 19.86 4.72 3.15
C VAL A 152 18.87 3.60 2.82
N PRO A 153 19.01 2.41 3.43
CA PRO A 153 18.07 1.32 3.21
C PRO A 153 16.75 1.59 3.92
N TYR A 154 15.66 1.10 3.33
CA TYR A 154 14.33 1.18 3.92
C TYR A 154 13.40 0.14 3.30
N THR A 155 12.56 -0.48 4.11
CA THR A 155 11.64 -1.53 3.65
C THR A 155 10.19 -1.08 3.76
N PHE A 156 9.48 -1.10 2.63
CA PHE A 156 8.05 -0.83 2.56
C PHE A 156 7.25 -2.12 2.39
N GLY A 157 6.17 -2.27 3.14
CA GLY A 157 5.05 -3.13 2.73
C GLY A 157 4.19 -2.40 1.70
N VAL A 158 3.58 -3.13 0.78
CA VAL A 158 2.66 -2.58 -0.24
C VAL A 158 1.42 -3.47 -0.31
N MET A 159 0.24 -2.89 -0.11
CA MET A 159 -1.04 -3.61 -0.09
C MET A 159 -2.25 -2.68 -0.29
N ASP A 160 -3.44 -3.29 -0.44
CA ASP A 160 -4.70 -2.60 -0.78
C ASP A 160 -5.94 -3.11 0.01
N SER A 161 -5.83 -4.14 0.88
CA SER A 161 -7.00 -4.64 1.66
C SER A 161 -6.64 -5.62 2.80
N ASN A 162 -7.67 -6.19 3.45
CA ASN A 162 -7.66 -6.68 4.83
C ASN A 162 -7.16 -8.11 5.02
N GLN A 163 -7.49 -9.05 4.13
CA GLN A 163 -7.17 -10.47 4.35
C GLN A 163 -5.66 -10.75 4.34
N THR A 164 -4.90 -9.85 3.75
CA THR A 164 -3.44 -9.92 3.62
C THR A 164 -2.70 -9.33 4.83
N LEU A 165 -3.40 -8.61 5.72
CA LEU A 165 -2.75 -7.90 6.83
C LEU A 165 -2.02 -8.85 7.78
N GLU A 166 -2.62 -9.99 8.13
CA GLU A 166 -1.97 -10.97 9.02
C GLU A 166 -0.71 -11.55 8.37
N HIS A 167 -0.75 -11.81 7.06
CA HIS A 167 0.41 -12.26 6.30
C HIS A 167 1.53 -11.22 6.36
N TYR A 168 1.21 -9.95 6.08
CA TYR A 168 2.15 -8.84 6.16
C TYR A 168 2.72 -8.61 7.58
N VAL A 169 1.87 -8.59 8.61
CA VAL A 169 2.30 -8.34 10.00
C VAL A 169 3.20 -9.46 10.52
N SER A 170 3.10 -10.66 9.95
CA SER A 170 4.02 -11.76 10.26
C SER A 170 5.44 -11.56 9.65
N ASN A 171 5.59 -10.66 8.67
CA ASN A 171 6.89 -10.22 8.17
C ASN A 171 7.46 -9.09 9.04
N PRO A 172 8.58 -9.31 9.77
CA PRO A 172 9.14 -8.31 10.67
C PRO A 172 9.92 -7.19 9.96
N LYS A 173 10.13 -7.27 8.64
CA LYS A 173 10.98 -6.32 7.90
C LYS A 173 10.27 -5.01 7.57
N GLY A 174 8.95 -5.00 7.49
CA GLY A 174 8.17 -3.83 7.10
C GLY A 174 8.35 -2.67 8.09
N GLN A 175 8.81 -1.52 7.60
CA GLN A 175 9.02 -0.32 8.43
C GLN A 175 7.93 0.74 8.22
N ALA A 176 7.29 0.72 7.06
CA ALA A 176 6.14 1.53 6.70
C ALA A 176 5.31 0.80 5.64
N VAL A 177 4.05 1.20 5.47
CA VAL A 177 3.17 0.65 4.44
C VAL A 177 2.83 1.72 3.41
N LEU A 178 2.94 1.36 2.14
CA LEU A 178 2.34 2.07 1.02
C LEU A 178 0.96 1.45 0.77
N PHE A 179 -0.12 2.16 1.13
CA PHE A 179 -1.48 1.67 0.97
C PHE A 179 -2.13 2.34 -0.26
N VAL A 180 -2.50 1.54 -1.25
CA VAL A 180 -2.74 2.04 -2.63
C VAL A 180 -4.20 2.35 -2.99
N GLY A 181 -5.09 2.40 -1.99
CA GLY A 181 -6.48 2.84 -2.14
C GLY A 181 -7.45 1.86 -1.50
N ASP A 182 -8.75 2.12 -1.64
CA ASP A 182 -9.86 1.24 -1.29
C ASP A 182 -9.73 0.60 0.11
N LEU A 183 -9.82 1.42 1.16
CA LEU A 183 -9.53 1.02 2.53
C LEU A 183 -10.62 0.08 3.07
N SER A 184 -11.82 0.64 3.32
CA SER A 184 -12.83 -0.05 4.12
C SER A 184 -13.91 -0.76 3.32
N TYR A 185 -14.11 -0.38 2.05
CA TYR A 185 -15.26 -0.81 1.23
C TYR A 185 -16.61 -0.58 1.94
N ALA A 186 -16.71 0.45 2.78
CA ALA A 186 -17.93 0.78 3.52
C ALA A 186 -19.09 1.17 2.57
N ASP A 187 -18.77 1.72 1.41
CA ASP A 187 -19.71 2.09 0.34
C ASP A 187 -20.43 0.89 -0.29
N ASN A 188 -19.88 -0.32 -0.17
CA ASN A 188 -20.55 -1.55 -0.60
C ASN A 188 -21.70 -1.99 0.33
N TYR A 189 -21.93 -1.29 1.45
CA TYR A 189 -23.01 -1.56 2.40
C TYR A 189 -24.18 -0.58 2.24
N PRO A 190 -25.41 -0.97 2.65
CA PRO A 190 -26.57 -0.08 2.58
C PRO A 190 -26.29 1.29 3.20
N PHE A 191 -26.53 2.35 2.41
CA PHE A 191 -26.30 3.74 2.78
C PHE A 191 -24.84 4.09 3.12
N HIS A 192 -23.89 3.29 2.60
CA HIS A 192 -22.46 3.38 2.88
C HIS A 192 -22.21 3.31 4.39
N ASP A 193 -22.56 2.19 5.03
CA ASP A 193 -22.54 2.04 6.49
C ASP A 193 -21.16 2.37 7.09
N ASN A 194 -21.02 3.60 7.60
CA ASN A 194 -19.76 4.14 8.11
C ASN A 194 -19.33 3.47 9.43
N VAL A 195 -20.13 2.58 10.03
CA VAL A 195 -19.66 1.66 11.08
C VAL A 195 -18.55 0.75 10.54
N LYS A 196 -18.55 0.45 9.23
CA LYS A 196 -17.50 -0.32 8.57
C LYS A 196 -16.15 0.39 8.59
N TRP A 197 -16.14 1.71 8.42
CA TRP A 197 -14.93 2.50 8.63
C TRP A 197 -14.40 2.36 10.07
N ASP A 198 -15.28 2.31 11.06
CA ASP A 198 -14.89 2.16 12.47
C ASP A 198 -14.30 0.77 12.76
N THR A 199 -14.94 -0.30 12.27
CA THR A 199 -14.42 -1.67 12.42
C THR A 199 -13.11 -1.85 11.67
N TRP A 200 -12.97 -1.23 10.49
CA TRP A 200 -11.75 -1.25 9.71
C TRP A 200 -10.60 -0.57 10.45
N GLY A 201 -10.84 0.63 11.00
CA GLY A 201 -9.85 1.34 11.80
C GLY A 201 -9.36 0.54 13.01
N ARG A 202 -10.27 -0.15 13.72
CA ARG A 202 -9.91 -1.07 14.82
C ARG A 202 -9.13 -2.29 14.36
N PHE A 203 -9.46 -2.82 13.17
CA PHE A 203 -8.76 -3.97 12.60
C PHE A 203 -7.30 -3.64 12.26
N VAL A 204 -7.05 -2.53 11.55
CA VAL A 204 -5.70 -2.17 11.08
C VAL A 204 -4.82 -1.56 12.17
N GLU A 205 -5.40 -1.12 13.29
CA GLU A 205 -4.71 -0.49 14.44
C GLU A 205 -3.47 -1.27 14.90
N LYS A 206 -3.55 -2.61 14.87
CA LYS A 206 -2.44 -3.50 15.25
C LYS A 206 -1.14 -3.17 14.48
N SER A 207 -1.27 -2.71 13.23
CA SER A 207 -0.18 -2.25 12.40
C SER A 207 -0.05 -0.73 12.42
N THR A 208 -1.13 0.00 12.15
CA THR A 208 -1.09 1.46 11.90
C THR A 208 -0.71 2.26 13.13
N ALA A 209 -0.86 1.73 14.35
CA ALA A 209 -0.40 2.39 15.57
C ALA A 209 1.13 2.25 15.79
N ASN A 210 1.81 1.35 15.08
CA ASN A 210 3.23 1.05 15.34
C ASN A 210 4.15 1.35 14.16
N GLN A 211 3.61 1.47 12.96
CA GLN A 211 4.33 1.85 11.75
C GLN A 211 3.46 2.76 10.87
N PRO A 212 4.04 3.76 10.19
CA PRO A 212 3.29 4.68 9.37
C PRO A 212 2.72 3.99 8.14
N TRP A 213 1.44 4.23 7.87
CA TRP A 213 0.81 3.90 6.60
C TRP A 213 0.66 5.19 5.78
N ILE A 214 1.13 5.15 4.54
CA ILE A 214 1.05 6.23 3.58
C ILE A 214 -0.19 5.98 2.73
N TRP A 215 -1.21 6.79 2.97
CA TRP A 215 -2.55 6.64 2.40
C TRP A 215 -2.64 7.17 0.97
N THR A 216 -3.29 6.39 0.11
CA THR A 216 -3.80 6.81 -1.20
C THR A 216 -5.32 6.72 -1.16
N ALA A 217 -6.01 7.63 -1.83
CA ALA A 217 -7.46 7.54 -2.02
C ALA A 217 -7.77 6.70 -3.25
N GLY A 218 -8.58 5.66 -3.08
CA GLY A 218 -9.16 4.88 -4.16
C GLY A 218 -10.55 5.40 -4.56
N ASN A 219 -11.26 4.62 -5.38
CA ASN A 219 -12.62 4.98 -5.79
C ASN A 219 -13.64 4.70 -4.69
N HIS A 220 -13.39 3.70 -3.83
CA HIS A 220 -14.26 3.41 -2.68
C HIS A 220 -14.18 4.49 -1.59
N GLU A 221 -13.16 5.34 -1.60
CA GLU A 221 -13.10 6.53 -0.76
C GLU A 221 -13.92 7.70 -1.33
N LEU A 222 -14.40 7.63 -2.58
CA LEU A 222 -15.12 8.75 -3.19
C LEU A 222 -16.39 9.09 -2.39
N ASP A 223 -17.12 8.08 -1.90
CA ASP A 223 -18.32 8.23 -1.07
C ASP A 223 -19.30 9.29 -1.61
N PHE A 224 -19.51 9.30 -2.92
CA PHE A 224 -20.45 10.19 -3.60
C PHE A 224 -21.78 9.47 -3.82
N ALA A 225 -22.78 9.79 -3.00
CA ALA A 225 -24.08 9.13 -2.97
C ALA A 225 -25.24 10.15 -2.95
N PRO A 226 -25.55 10.79 -4.11
CA PRO A 226 -26.64 11.77 -4.22
C PRO A 226 -28.01 11.25 -3.77
N GLU A 227 -28.26 9.95 -3.90
CA GLU A 227 -29.50 9.27 -3.52
C GLU A 227 -29.79 9.31 -2.01
N ILE A 228 -28.78 9.58 -1.19
CA ILE A 228 -28.90 9.80 0.26
C ILE A 228 -28.43 11.20 0.68
N GLU A 229 -28.40 12.13 -0.28
CA GLU A 229 -28.02 13.55 -0.09
C GLU A 229 -26.55 13.78 0.32
N GLU A 230 -25.65 12.84 0.01
CA GLU A 230 -24.22 12.97 0.27
C GLU A 230 -23.47 13.32 -1.04
N TYR A 231 -23.13 14.62 -1.19
CA TYR A 231 -22.54 15.19 -2.41
C TYR A 231 -21.06 15.53 -2.30
N GLU A 232 -20.50 15.48 -1.09
CA GLU A 232 -19.11 15.87 -0.84
C GLU A 232 -18.19 14.65 -1.05
N PRO A 233 -17.36 14.64 -2.11
CA PRO A 233 -16.48 13.50 -2.36
C PRO A 233 -15.41 13.39 -1.27
N PHE A 234 -15.02 12.17 -0.94
CA PHE A 234 -13.98 11.84 0.04
C PHE A 234 -14.29 12.26 1.48
N LYS A 235 -15.54 12.58 1.80
CA LYS A 235 -15.92 13.12 3.11
C LYS A 235 -15.53 12.20 4.28
N PRO A 236 -15.90 10.91 4.34
CA PRO A 236 -15.43 10.03 5.43
C PRO A 236 -13.90 9.89 5.48
N TYR A 237 -13.28 9.69 4.33
CA TYR A 237 -11.83 9.52 4.20
C TYR A 237 -11.03 10.72 4.73
N LEU A 238 -11.37 11.93 4.30
CA LEU A 238 -10.64 13.16 4.66
C LEU A 238 -10.83 13.55 6.14
N HIS A 239 -11.94 13.14 6.77
CA HIS A 239 -12.12 13.31 8.21
C HIS A 239 -11.26 12.32 9.02
N ARG A 240 -11.04 11.10 8.51
CA ARG A 240 -10.35 10.01 9.23
C ARG A 240 -8.85 9.98 8.99
N TYR A 241 -8.38 10.27 7.78
CA TYR A 241 -6.96 10.12 7.42
C TYR A 241 -6.40 11.42 6.84
N HIS A 242 -5.34 11.92 7.47
CA HIS A 242 -4.63 13.08 6.96
C HIS A 242 -3.67 12.67 5.86
N VAL A 243 -3.97 13.10 4.64
CA VAL A 243 -3.10 12.96 3.48
C VAL A 243 -2.43 14.29 3.22
N PRO A 244 -1.08 14.38 3.24
CA PRO A 244 -0.42 15.53 2.67
C PRO A 244 -0.69 15.52 1.16
N LEU A 245 -1.59 16.40 0.71
CA LEU A 245 -1.98 16.59 -0.69
C LEU A 245 -0.75 16.80 -1.59
N GLN A 246 -0.19 15.70 -2.12
CA GLN A 246 0.55 15.61 -3.37
C GLN A 246 0.90 14.14 -3.67
N GLY A 247 -0.02 13.48 -4.38
CA GLY A 247 0.26 12.47 -5.41
C GLY A 247 0.66 11.08 -4.95
N ILE A 248 -0.30 10.15 -5.00
CA ILE A 248 -0.11 8.79 -5.55
C ILE A 248 -1.37 8.52 -6.40
N ALA A 249 -1.18 7.99 -7.60
CA ALA A 249 -2.26 7.57 -8.51
C ALA A 249 -2.27 6.04 -8.61
N LYS A 250 -3.48 5.46 -8.67
CA LYS A 250 -3.76 4.03 -8.83
C LYS A 250 -3.39 3.62 -10.26
N TYR A 251 -2.52 2.62 -10.46
CA TYR A 251 -2.11 2.18 -11.81
C TYR A 251 -2.19 0.66 -12.02
N PHE A 252 -2.61 0.33 -13.23
CA PHE A 252 -2.83 -1.00 -13.84
C PHE A 252 -1.50 -1.73 -14.18
N PRO A 253 -1.49 -3.06 -14.41
CA PRO A 253 -0.26 -3.86 -14.31
C PRO A 253 0.65 -3.70 -15.53
N THR A 254 1.94 -3.37 -15.33
CA THR A 254 3.01 -3.47 -16.35
C THR A 254 4.39 -3.67 -15.69
N LEU A 255 4.82 -4.92 -15.53
CA LEU A 255 6.16 -5.21 -15.00
C LEU A 255 7.30 -4.92 -16.00
N ASP A 256 6.97 -4.64 -17.26
CA ASP A 256 7.94 -4.10 -18.23
C ASP A 256 7.91 -2.57 -18.23
N ARG A 257 9.10 -1.98 -18.43
CA ARG A 257 9.26 -0.54 -18.62
C ARG A 257 8.72 -0.15 -19.99
N VAL A 258 7.46 0.28 -20.03
CA VAL A 258 6.79 0.67 -21.26
C VAL A 258 6.33 2.12 -21.22
N SER A 259 6.41 2.78 -22.38
CA SER A 259 5.99 4.16 -22.57
C SER A 259 5.08 4.25 -23.80
N ASN A 260 4.07 5.12 -23.72
CA ASN A 260 3.19 5.50 -24.83
C ASN A 260 3.37 6.99 -25.23
N VAL A 261 4.44 7.63 -24.77
CA VAL A 261 4.65 9.10 -24.85
C VAL A 261 4.84 9.62 -26.29
N LYS A 262 4.98 8.73 -27.29
CA LYS A 262 5.17 9.11 -28.69
C LYS A 262 3.89 9.40 -29.47
N TYR A 263 2.70 9.14 -28.92
CA TYR A 263 1.45 9.33 -29.66
C TYR A 263 1.14 10.82 -29.90
N ASN A 264 1.06 11.23 -31.17
CA ASN A 264 0.62 12.57 -31.57
C ASN A 264 -0.50 12.50 -32.61
N ILE A 265 -1.66 11.94 -32.22
CA ILE A 265 -2.98 11.87 -32.90
C ILE A 265 -2.95 11.41 -34.37
N THR A 266 -2.24 12.16 -35.20
CA THR A 266 -1.93 11.97 -36.62
C THR A 266 -0.92 10.86 -36.94
N ASP A 267 -0.05 10.46 -36.02
CA ASP A 267 1.02 9.48 -36.31
C ASP A 267 0.59 8.01 -36.12
N GLY A 268 -0.51 7.76 -35.41
CA GLY A 268 -1.01 6.43 -35.10
C GLY A 268 -0.11 5.60 -34.17
N LEU A 269 0.90 6.21 -33.53
CA LEU A 269 1.89 5.50 -32.70
C LEU A 269 1.41 5.34 -31.25
N SER A 270 0.29 4.66 -31.05
CA SER A 270 -0.36 4.45 -29.74
C SER A 270 0.03 3.16 -29.03
N ALA A 271 0.82 2.29 -29.67
CA ALA A 271 1.26 1.02 -29.08
C ALA A 271 2.34 1.26 -28.00
N PRO A 272 2.29 0.55 -26.86
CA PRO A 272 3.35 0.59 -25.85
C PRO A 272 4.69 0.12 -26.43
N VAL A 273 5.76 0.87 -26.15
CA VAL A 273 7.12 0.52 -26.58
C VAL A 273 8.01 0.39 -25.37
N LYS A 274 8.92 -0.59 -25.38
CA LYS A 274 9.94 -0.76 -24.34
C LYS A 274 10.80 0.51 -24.27
N ASP A 275 10.90 1.08 -23.09
CA ASP A 275 11.67 2.29 -22.80
C ASP A 275 12.42 2.10 -21.48
N PRO A 276 13.76 1.93 -21.51
CA PRO A 276 14.56 1.77 -20.29
C PRO A 276 14.46 2.94 -19.30
N SER A 277 13.99 4.10 -19.77
CA SER A 277 13.78 5.31 -18.95
C SER A 277 12.40 5.34 -18.29
N ALA A 278 11.45 4.53 -18.75
CA ALA A 278 10.12 4.42 -18.17
C ALA A 278 10.15 3.69 -16.81
N PRO A 279 9.21 3.97 -15.90
CA PRO A 279 9.08 3.20 -14.66
C PRO A 279 8.61 1.78 -14.93
N VAL A 280 8.74 0.92 -13.91
CA VAL A 280 8.01 -0.34 -13.83
C VAL A 280 6.68 -0.05 -13.13
N TYR A 281 5.59 -0.62 -13.61
CA TYR A 281 4.27 -0.47 -13.00
C TYR A 281 3.83 -1.78 -12.35
N ILE A 282 3.46 -1.68 -11.09
CA ILE A 282 3.03 -2.82 -10.28
C ILE A 282 1.57 -2.58 -9.91
N THR A 283 0.73 -3.59 -10.12
CA THR A 283 -0.62 -3.61 -9.57
C THR A 283 -0.64 -4.55 -8.39
N ILE A 284 -1.12 -4.03 -7.26
CA ILE A 284 -1.15 -4.73 -5.98
C ILE A 284 -2.50 -4.47 -5.28
N GLY A 285 -3.57 -4.57 -6.07
CA GLY A 285 -4.97 -4.42 -5.63
C GLY A 285 -5.59 -5.74 -5.14
N ASP A 286 -4.75 -6.70 -4.78
CA ASP A 286 -5.09 -8.08 -4.43
C ASP A 286 -5.14 -8.29 -2.91
N GLY A 287 -5.52 -7.25 -2.17
CA GLY A 287 -5.54 -7.27 -0.71
C GLY A 287 -6.59 -8.19 -0.07
N GLY A 288 -7.55 -8.70 -0.85
CA GLY A 288 -8.66 -9.52 -0.34
C GLY A 288 -9.99 -8.81 -0.12
N ASN A 289 -10.34 -7.78 -0.91
CA ASN A 289 -11.60 -7.05 -0.74
C ASN A 289 -12.86 -7.90 -1.05
N ILE A 290 -14.03 -7.38 -0.68
CA ILE A 290 -15.33 -8.06 -0.81
C ILE A 290 -15.77 -8.32 -2.26
N GLU A 291 -15.27 -7.55 -3.23
CA GLU A 291 -15.60 -7.72 -4.66
C GLU A 291 -14.92 -8.95 -5.26
N GLY A 292 -13.87 -9.44 -4.59
CA GLY A 292 -13.19 -10.68 -4.95
C GLY A 292 -12.03 -10.47 -5.92
N LEU A 293 -11.64 -11.56 -6.61
CA LEU A 293 -10.48 -11.56 -7.50
C LEU A 293 -10.86 -11.24 -8.95
N ALA A 294 -10.08 -10.36 -9.58
CA ALA A 294 -10.10 -10.18 -11.02
C ALA A 294 -9.29 -11.31 -11.70
N ASN A 295 -9.95 -12.38 -12.11
CA ASN A 295 -9.33 -13.56 -12.73
C ASN A 295 -9.46 -13.62 -14.27
N SER A 296 -10.08 -12.61 -14.88
CA SER A 296 -10.20 -12.49 -16.33
C SER A 296 -9.03 -11.66 -16.89
N PHE A 297 -8.17 -12.31 -17.66
CA PHE A 297 -7.02 -11.66 -18.29
C PHE A 297 -7.21 -11.54 -19.81
N THR A 298 -6.76 -10.44 -20.39
CA THR A 298 -6.62 -10.31 -21.84
C THR A 298 -5.70 -11.40 -22.38
N GLN A 299 -6.13 -12.06 -23.47
CA GLN A 299 -5.37 -13.13 -24.13
C GLN A 299 -5.06 -12.77 -25.60
N PRO A 300 -3.85 -13.10 -26.11
CA PRO A 300 -2.70 -13.58 -25.34
C PRO A 300 -2.16 -12.52 -24.37
N GLN A 301 -1.25 -12.90 -23.47
CA GLN A 301 -0.58 -11.93 -22.60
C GLN A 301 0.07 -10.82 -23.44
N PRO A 302 -0.28 -9.55 -23.21
CA PRO A 302 0.38 -8.45 -23.89
C PRO A 302 1.88 -8.45 -23.56
N SER A 303 2.72 -8.11 -24.53
CA SER A 303 4.18 -8.13 -24.39
C SER A 303 4.75 -7.13 -23.38
N TYR A 304 3.92 -6.26 -22.82
CA TYR A 304 4.29 -5.30 -21.77
C TYR A 304 4.03 -5.81 -20.34
N SER A 305 3.37 -6.96 -20.21
CA SER A 305 3.03 -7.56 -18.93
C SER A 305 4.03 -8.67 -18.65
N ALA A 306 5.02 -8.43 -17.78
CA ALA A 306 6.06 -9.43 -17.50
C ALA A 306 5.58 -10.56 -16.57
N TYR A 307 4.77 -10.27 -15.55
CA TYR A 307 4.12 -11.25 -14.68
C TYR A 307 2.67 -10.85 -14.39
N ARG A 308 1.77 -11.83 -14.26
CA ARG A 308 0.40 -11.63 -13.78
C ARG A 308 -0.14 -12.92 -13.17
N GLU A 309 -0.84 -12.77 -12.05
CA GLU A 309 -1.53 -13.86 -11.35
C GLU A 309 -2.75 -13.29 -10.61
N ALA A 310 -3.82 -14.09 -10.52
CA ALA A 310 -5.01 -13.75 -9.76
C ALA A 310 -5.03 -14.51 -8.41
N SER A 311 -4.25 -14.03 -7.46
CA SER A 311 -4.20 -14.50 -6.08
C SER A 311 -4.20 -13.31 -5.14
N PHE A 312 -4.68 -13.49 -3.91
CA PHE A 312 -4.54 -12.45 -2.88
C PHE A 312 -3.15 -12.46 -2.28
N GLY A 313 -2.63 -11.30 -1.95
CA GLY A 313 -1.27 -11.15 -1.47
C GLY A 313 -0.90 -9.73 -1.08
N HIS A 314 0.34 -9.58 -0.65
CA HIS A 314 0.96 -8.29 -0.41
C HIS A 314 2.37 -8.30 -0.99
N ALA A 315 2.98 -7.14 -1.15
CA ALA A 315 4.35 -7.03 -1.59
C ALA A 315 5.25 -6.38 -0.54
N ILE A 316 6.55 -6.69 -0.65
CA ILE A 316 7.63 -6.05 0.10
C ILE A 316 8.58 -5.41 -0.90
N LEU A 317 8.91 -4.14 -0.67
CA LEU A 317 9.91 -3.39 -1.42
C LEU A 317 11.06 -3.02 -0.48
N GLU A 318 12.19 -3.72 -0.61
CA GLU A 318 13.40 -3.50 0.18
C GLU A 318 14.38 -2.61 -0.60
N ILE A 319 14.43 -1.30 -0.28
CA ILE A 319 15.47 -0.42 -0.80
C ILE A 319 16.79 -0.78 -0.11
N LYS A 320 17.80 -1.16 -0.90
CA LYS A 320 19.10 -1.56 -0.37
C LYS A 320 20.08 -0.39 -0.31
N ASN A 321 20.11 0.42 -1.36
CA ASN A 321 20.98 1.59 -1.51
C ASN A 321 20.53 2.42 -2.74
N ARG A 322 21.34 3.38 -3.20
CA ARG A 322 20.99 4.25 -4.33
C ARG A 322 20.83 3.53 -5.67
N THR A 323 21.32 2.31 -5.80
CA THR A 323 21.35 1.55 -7.06
C THR A 323 20.35 0.40 -7.11
N HIS A 324 20.04 -0.24 -5.98
CA HIS A 324 19.27 -1.47 -5.93
C HIS A 324 18.10 -1.39 -4.95
N ALA A 325 16.95 -1.87 -5.39
CA ALA A 325 15.84 -2.26 -4.52
C ALA A 325 15.40 -3.69 -4.89
N TYR A 326 14.89 -4.45 -3.93
CA TYR A 326 14.39 -5.80 -4.16
C TYR A 326 12.90 -5.85 -3.88
N TYR A 327 12.14 -6.33 -4.85
CA TYR A 327 10.71 -6.51 -4.77
C TYR A 327 10.36 -7.98 -4.66
N THR A 328 9.42 -8.30 -3.78
CA THR A 328 8.85 -9.63 -3.64
C THR A 328 7.34 -9.51 -3.45
N TRP A 329 6.58 -10.33 -4.16
CA TRP A 329 5.15 -10.50 -3.96
C TRP A 329 4.86 -11.83 -3.29
N HIS A 330 4.01 -11.80 -2.27
CA HIS A 330 3.74 -12.90 -1.35
C HIS A 330 2.25 -13.22 -1.37
N ARG A 331 1.91 -14.45 -1.78
CA ARG A 331 0.52 -14.93 -1.81
C ARG A 331 0.08 -15.36 -0.43
N ASN A 332 -1.18 -15.11 -0.10
CA ASN A 332 -1.76 -15.51 1.17
C ASN A 332 -1.83 -17.03 1.38
N GLN A 333 -1.80 -17.82 0.29
CA GLN A 333 -1.87 -19.29 0.38
C GLN A 333 -0.52 -19.93 0.69
N ASP A 334 0.57 -19.21 0.45
CA ASP A 334 1.91 -19.69 0.76
C ASP A 334 2.27 -19.34 2.21
N SER A 335 3.38 -19.89 2.70
CA SER A 335 3.95 -19.39 3.97
C SER A 335 4.61 -18.03 3.73
N GLU A 336 4.55 -17.13 4.72
CA GLU A 336 5.05 -15.75 4.57
C GLU A 336 6.43 -15.59 3.92
N PRO A 337 7.45 -16.43 4.23
CA PRO A 337 8.76 -16.27 3.60
C PRO A 337 8.81 -16.57 2.10
N VAL A 338 7.74 -17.13 1.51
CA VAL A 338 7.70 -17.59 0.12
C VAL A 338 7.23 -16.46 -0.80
N ALA A 339 8.18 -15.91 -1.57
CA ALA A 339 7.89 -14.99 -2.65
C ALA A 339 7.42 -15.75 -3.90
N ALA A 340 6.20 -15.48 -4.35
CA ALA A 340 5.63 -16.04 -5.56
C ALA A 340 6.12 -15.35 -6.84
N ASP A 341 6.39 -14.04 -6.74
CA ASP A 341 7.11 -13.28 -7.75
C ASP A 341 8.19 -12.42 -7.06
N SER A 342 9.29 -12.17 -7.75
CA SER A 342 10.36 -11.34 -7.24
C SER A 342 11.20 -10.74 -8.34
N THR A 343 11.70 -9.53 -8.11
CA THR A 343 12.59 -8.87 -9.05
C THR A 343 13.50 -7.85 -8.37
N TRP A 344 14.67 -7.65 -8.96
CA TRP A 344 15.55 -6.55 -8.59
C TRP A 344 15.21 -5.32 -9.42
N PHE A 345 15.04 -4.17 -8.78
CA PHE A 345 14.94 -2.89 -9.46
C PHE A 345 16.28 -2.17 -9.45
N TYR A 346 16.68 -1.70 -10.63
CA TYR A 346 17.87 -0.90 -10.80
C TYR A 346 17.51 0.58 -10.96
N ASN A 347 18.13 1.44 -10.14
CA ASN A 347 17.82 2.86 -10.11
C ASN A 347 18.15 3.54 -11.44
N ARG A 348 17.18 4.23 -12.05
CA ARG A 348 17.34 4.85 -13.38
C ARG A 348 18.34 6.00 -13.45
N PHE A 349 18.74 6.56 -12.31
CA PHE A 349 19.74 7.62 -12.26
C PHE A 349 21.13 7.07 -11.97
N TRP A 350 21.26 6.22 -10.94
CA TRP A 350 22.56 5.71 -10.47
C TRP A 350 23.01 4.41 -11.12
N TYR A 351 22.08 3.62 -11.66
CA TYR A 351 22.36 2.32 -12.30
C TYR A 351 21.30 1.98 -13.38
N PRO A 352 21.28 2.70 -14.54
CA PRO A 352 20.26 2.54 -15.58
C PRO A 352 20.47 1.31 -16.46
N MET A 353 20.73 0.15 -15.86
CA MET A 353 20.80 -1.13 -16.57
C MET A 353 19.40 -1.74 -16.70
N ASP A 354 19.15 -2.50 -17.76
CA ASP A 354 17.93 -3.30 -17.84
C ASP A 354 17.94 -4.36 -16.74
N GLU A 355 16.80 -4.52 -16.05
CA GLU A 355 16.56 -5.66 -15.18
C GLU A 355 16.67 -6.94 -16.03
N THR A 356 17.71 -7.74 -15.82
CA THR A 356 17.78 -9.05 -16.48
C THR A 356 16.65 -9.88 -15.91
N SER A 357 15.76 -10.37 -16.77
CA SER A 357 14.82 -11.43 -16.40
C SER A 357 15.67 -12.59 -15.88
N SER A 358 15.68 -12.79 -14.57
CA SER A 358 16.18 -14.04 -14.02
C SER A 358 15.28 -15.12 -14.58
N SER A 359 15.75 -15.81 -15.62
CA SER A 359 15.30 -17.15 -15.94
C SER A 359 15.22 -17.90 -14.62
N THR A 360 14.01 -18.29 -14.25
CA THR A 360 13.63 -19.07 -13.09
C THR A 360 14.73 -20.09 -12.79
N ASN A 361 15.45 -19.90 -11.67
CA ASN A 361 16.23 -21.01 -11.15
C ASN A 361 15.20 -22.04 -10.67
N MET A 362 15.22 -23.18 -11.36
CA MET A 362 14.52 -24.40 -10.97
C MET A 362 14.69 -24.67 -9.48
N VAL A 363 13.57 -24.92 -8.81
CA VAL A 363 13.50 -25.87 -7.69
C VAL A 363 12.41 -26.87 -8.03
#